data_AF-X0XKC2-F1
#
_entry.id   AF-X0XKC2-F1
#
_cell.length_a   1.000
_cell.length_b   1.000
_cell.length_c   1.000
_cell.angle_alpha   90.00
_cell.angle_beta   90.00
_cell.angle_gamma   90.00
#
_symmetry.space_group_name_H-M   'P 1'
#
loop_
_entity.id
_entity.type
_entity.pdbx_description
1 polymer ?
#
loop_
_entity_poly.entity_id
_entity_poly.type
_entity_poly.pdbx_seq_one_letter_code
_entity_poly.pdbx_strand_id
1 'polypeptide(L)'
;IVPRDVEGQALLSKVPILSAEMVVKPGELADEIARLMGEHRVVLVRGHGTFAASQLLEEAYYYTVVLEQSCRLLYLLKALQVDPGITPV
;
A
#
# COMPACT_ATOMS: atom_id res chain seq x y z
N ILE A 1 4.68 -0.49 -2.26
CA ILE A 1 3.99 -1.32 -3.29
C ILE A 1 3.62 -0.43 -4.46
N VAL A 2 3.82 -0.90 -5.70
CA VAL A 2 3.35 -0.20 -6.91
C VAL A 2 2.31 -1.12 -7.56
N PRO A 3 1.01 -0.77 -7.50
CA PRO A 3 -0.06 -1.55 -8.12
C PRO A 3 0.11 -1.70 -9.64
N ARG A 4 -0.43 -2.80 -10.18
CA ARG A 4 -0.32 -3.14 -11.62
C ARG A 4 -1.67 -3.44 -12.26
N ASP A 5 -2.70 -3.60 -11.46
CA ASP A 5 -4.09 -3.50 -11.87
C ASP A 5 -4.49 -2.03 -12.09
N VAL A 6 -5.59 -1.84 -12.84
CA VAL A 6 -6.08 -0.51 -13.23
C VAL A 6 -6.56 0.29 -12.02
N GLU A 7 -7.27 -0.35 -11.11
CA GLU A 7 -7.92 0.30 -9.96
C GLU A 7 -6.89 0.80 -8.94
N GLY A 8 -5.93 -0.04 -8.56
CA GLY A 8 -4.85 0.34 -7.66
C GLY A 8 -3.94 1.43 -8.22
N GLN A 9 -3.70 1.45 -9.53
CA GLN A 9 -2.95 2.53 -10.18
C GLN A 9 -3.70 3.87 -10.10
N ALA A 10 -5.01 3.84 -10.38
CA ALA A 10 -5.86 5.03 -10.35
C ALA A 10 -6.02 5.61 -8.93
N LEU A 11 -6.17 4.75 -7.92
CA LEU A 11 -6.51 5.18 -6.56
C LEU A 11 -5.30 5.37 -5.65
N LEU A 12 -4.28 4.52 -5.78
CA LEU A 12 -3.16 4.48 -4.83
C LEU A 12 -1.84 4.95 -5.46
N SER A 13 -1.65 4.73 -6.76
CA SER A 13 -0.44 5.02 -7.56
C SER A 13 0.86 4.38 -7.02
N LYS A 14 1.30 4.77 -5.81
CA LYS A 14 2.40 4.18 -5.06
C LYS A 14 2.09 4.22 -3.57
N VAL A 15 2.25 3.06 -2.92
CA VAL A 15 2.08 2.89 -1.48
C VAL A 15 3.46 2.82 -0.80
N PRO A 16 3.81 3.74 0.11
CA PRO A 16 5.06 3.69 0.87
C PRO A 16 5.05 2.50 1.85
N ILE A 17 6.25 1.94 2.10
CA ILE A 17 6.44 0.85 3.07
C ILE A 17 7.40 1.34 4.15
N LEU A 18 6.94 1.37 5.38
CA LEU A 18 7.75 1.64 6.56
C LEU A 18 8.28 0.33 7.14
N SER A 19 9.55 0.29 7.52
CA SER A 19 10.18 -0.85 8.20
C SER A 19 10.27 -0.60 9.70
N ALA A 20 9.60 -1.44 10.51
CA ALA A 20 9.70 -1.39 11.97
C ALA A 20 11.04 -1.91 12.52
N GLU A 21 11.98 -2.29 11.64
CA GLU A 21 13.36 -2.69 11.99
C GLU A 21 14.22 -1.48 12.38
N MET A 22 13.77 -0.25 12.09
CA MET A 22 14.26 0.93 12.79
C MET A 22 13.76 0.82 14.23
N VAL A 23 14.64 1.01 15.21
CA VAL A 23 14.27 1.12 16.63
C VAL A 23 13.43 2.40 16.78
N VAL A 24 12.16 2.34 16.40
CA VAL A 24 11.27 3.49 16.40
C VAL A 24 10.76 3.64 17.82
N LYS A 25 11.10 4.73 18.49
CA LYS A 25 10.55 4.98 19.83
C LYS A 25 9.02 5.08 19.74
N PRO A 26 8.28 4.70 20.80
CA PRO A 26 6.85 4.98 20.87
C PRO A 26 6.60 6.48 20.56
N GLY A 27 5.81 6.77 19.54
CA GLY A 27 5.56 8.13 19.02
C GLY A 27 6.15 8.37 17.62
N GLU A 28 7.41 8.00 17.38
CA GLU A 28 8.09 8.27 16.10
C GLU A 28 7.42 7.54 14.91
N LEU A 29 6.87 6.34 15.14
CA LEU A 29 6.17 5.59 14.08
C LEU A 29 4.83 6.24 13.74
N ALA A 30 4.12 6.74 14.75
CA ALA A 30 2.82 7.38 14.55
C ALA A 30 2.98 8.72 13.82
N ASP A 31 4.00 9.50 14.17
CA ASP A 31 4.32 10.76 13.51
C ASP A 31 4.71 10.55 12.04
N GLU A 32 5.50 9.52 11.76
CA GLU A 32 5.89 9.18 10.39
C GLU A 32 4.71 8.65 9.56
N ILE A 33 3.83 7.83 10.14
CA ILE A 33 2.58 7.43 9.49
C ILE A 33 1.73 8.67 9.20
N ALA A 34 1.52 9.55 10.18
CA ALA A 34 0.73 10.77 10.02
C ALA A 34 1.32 11.68 8.92
N ARG A 35 2.64 11.83 8.87
CA ARG A 35 3.35 12.58 7.82
C ARG A 35 3.08 11.99 6.44
N LEU A 36 3.25 10.68 6.27
CA LEU A 36 3.01 10.00 4.99
C LEU A 36 1.54 10.02 4.58
N MET A 37 0.61 9.98 5.54
CA MET A 37 -0.82 10.08 5.29
C MET A 37 -1.24 11.46 4.74
N GLY A 38 -0.41 12.49 4.88
CA GLY A 38 -0.61 13.78 4.21
C GLY A 38 -0.41 13.74 2.69
N GLU A 39 0.34 12.74 2.19
CA GLU A 39 0.70 12.60 0.77
C GLU A 39 0.09 11.34 0.13
N HIS A 40 -0.20 10.32 0.93
CA HIS A 40 -0.65 9.01 0.49
C HIS A 40 -1.96 8.61 1.17
N ARG A 41 -2.87 7.99 0.41
CA ARG A 41 -4.14 7.45 0.96
C ARG A 41 -3.94 6.21 1.83
N VAL A 42 -2.85 5.48 1.61
CA VAL A 42 -2.52 4.24 2.33
C VAL A 42 -1.02 4.18 2.57
N VAL A 43 -0.63 3.71 3.76
CA VAL A 43 0.75 3.41 4.16
C VAL A 43 0.81 1.96 4.63
N LEU A 44 1.85 1.23 4.25
CA LEU A 44 2.10 -0.13 4.72
C LEU A 44 3.22 -0.13 5.76
N VAL A 45 3.00 -0.75 6.91
CA VAL A 45 4.05 -1.02 7.89
C VAL A 45 4.43 -2.50 7.79
N ARG A 46 5.70 -2.75 7.45
CA ARG A 46 6.27 -4.09 7.30
C ARG A 46 6.10 -4.88 8.59
N GLY A 47 5.48 -6.05 8.50
CA GLY A 47 5.22 -6.94 9.63
C GLY A 47 4.03 -6.55 10.51
N HIS A 48 3.30 -5.47 10.19
CA HIS A 48 2.15 -5.03 10.97
C HIS A 48 0.86 -4.99 10.13
N GLY A 49 0.88 -4.28 8.99
CA GLY A 49 -0.31 -4.13 8.15
C GLY A 49 -0.42 -2.74 7.54
N THR A 50 -1.61 -2.41 7.06
CA THR A 50 -1.91 -1.18 6.32
C THR A 50 -2.63 -0.16 7.19
N PHE A 51 -2.34 1.11 6.97
CA PHE A 51 -3.06 2.25 7.52
C PHE A 51 -3.64 3.05 6.36
N ALA A 52 -4.95 3.28 6.38
CA ALA A 52 -5.67 4.04 5.38
C ALA A 52 -6.53 5.10 6.05
N ALA A 53 -6.65 6.27 5.42
CA ALA A 53 -7.53 7.32 5.91
C ALA A 53 -8.22 8.04 4.76
N SER A 54 -9.46 8.44 5.02
CA SER A 54 -10.20 9.36 4.19
C SER A 54 -11.29 10.07 5.01
N GLN A 55 -12.09 10.90 4.36
CA GLN A 55 -13.23 11.58 4.99
C GLN A 55 -14.32 10.61 5.42
N LEU A 56 -14.49 9.50 4.68
CA LEU A 56 -15.48 8.47 4.95
C LEU A 56 -14.77 7.15 5.31
N LEU A 57 -15.33 6.41 6.28
CA LEU A 57 -14.76 5.13 6.72
C LEU A 57 -14.81 4.10 5.59
N GLU A 58 -15.89 4.10 4.82
CA GLU A 58 -16.12 3.23 3.67
C GLU A 58 -15.04 3.42 2.61
N GLU A 59 -14.60 4.66 2.40
CA GLU A 59 -13.55 5.00 1.46
C GLU A 59 -12.17 4.56 1.98
N ALA A 60 -11.88 4.79 3.27
CA ALA A 60 -10.65 4.31 3.89
C ALA A 60 -10.56 2.76 3.86
N TYR A 61 -11.69 2.09 4.11
CA TYR A 61 -11.82 0.64 3.97
C TYR A 61 -11.59 0.19 2.52
N TYR A 62 -12.20 0.87 1.57
CA TYR A 62 -12.05 0.57 0.15
C TYR A 62 -10.60 0.68 -0.32
N TYR A 63 -9.86 1.71 0.10
CA TYR A 63 -8.43 1.81 -0.20
C TYR A 63 -7.60 0.63 0.32
N THR A 64 -7.95 0.12 1.50
CA THR A 64 -7.31 -1.08 2.07
C THR A 64 -7.61 -2.32 1.23
N VAL A 65 -8.86 -2.50 0.80
CA VAL A 65 -9.28 -3.62 -0.05
C VAL A 65 -8.58 -3.58 -1.41
N VAL A 66 -8.53 -2.41 -2.04
CA VAL A 66 -7.84 -2.21 -3.33
C VAL A 66 -6.37 -2.57 -3.21
N LEU A 67 -5.68 -2.09 -2.16
CA LEU A 67 -4.28 -2.45 -1.93
C LEU A 67 -4.09 -3.96 -1.77
N GLU A 68 -4.97 -4.64 -1.03
CA GLU A 68 -4.88 -6.08 -0.84
C GLU A 68 -5.07 -6.84 -2.17
N GLN A 69 -6.01 -6.42 -3.03
CA GLN A 69 -6.18 -7.02 -4.35
C GLN A 69 -4.96 -6.81 -5.23
N SER A 70 -4.39 -5.60 -5.26
CA SER A 70 -3.15 -5.31 -5.97
C SER A 70 -1.99 -6.17 -5.47
N CYS A 71 -1.84 -6.31 -4.14
CA CYS A 71 -0.80 -7.15 -3.53
C CYS A 71 -0.98 -8.62 -3.91
N ARG A 72 -2.21 -9.14 -3.90
CA ARG A 72 -2.52 -10.50 -4.32
C ARG A 72 -2.18 -10.74 -5.78
N LEU A 73 -2.52 -9.82 -6.68
CA LEU A 73 -2.15 -9.91 -8.09
C LEU A 73 -0.63 -9.93 -8.25
N LEU A 74 0.09 -8.99 -7.63
CA LEU A 74 1.55 -8.94 -7.68
C LEU A 74 2.20 -10.23 -7.15
N TYR A 75 1.65 -10.79 -6.07
CA TYR A 75 2.10 -12.06 -5.51
C TYR A 75 1.92 -13.21 -6.51
N LEU A 76 0.74 -13.31 -7.14
CA LEU A 76 0.46 -14.34 -8.13
C LEU A 76 1.37 -14.22 -9.36
N LEU A 77 1.55 -13.00 -9.89
CA LEU A 77 2.46 -12.75 -11.01
C LEU A 77 3.89 -13.15 -10.67
N LYS A 78 4.36 -12.80 -9.46
CA LYS A 78 5.67 -13.21 -8.96
C LYS A 78 5.80 -14.72 -8.83
N ALA A 79 4.77 -15.40 -8.31
CA ALA A 79 4.75 -16.86 -8.17
C ALA A 79 4.79 -17.57 -9.53
N LEU A 80 4.15 -16.99 -10.54
CA LEU A 80 4.15 -17.48 -11.92
C LEU A 80 5.37 -17.02 -12.74
N GLN A 81 6.29 -16.26 -12.14
CA GLN A 81 7.46 -15.68 -12.81
C GLN A 81 7.09 -14.78 -14.02
N VAL A 82 5.92 -14.15 -13.98
CA VAL A 82 5.48 -13.17 -14.97
C VAL A 82 5.96 -11.80 -14.53
N ASP A 83 6.66 -11.08 -15.43
CA ASP A 83 7.02 -9.68 -15.17
C ASP A 83 5.77 -8.79 -15.33
N PRO A 84 5.29 -8.14 -14.26
CA PRO A 84 4.14 -7.24 -14.33
C PRO A 84 4.39 -5.96 -15.17
N GLY A 85 5.64 -5.71 -15.59
CA GLY A 85 5.99 -4.60 -16.49
C GLY A 85 5.78 -4.90 -17.97
N ILE A 86 5.48 -6.15 -18.33
CA ILE A 86 5.20 -6.54 -19.72
C ILE A 86 3.69 -6.39 -19.96
N THR A 87 3.29 -5.34 -20.67
CA THR A 87 1.93 -5.22 -21.21
C THR A 87 1.73 -6.37 -22.21
N PRO A 88 0.72 -7.25 -22.03
CA PRO A 88 0.38 -8.19 -23.09
C PRO A 88 -0.11 -7.38 -24.28
N VAL A 89 0.57 -7.53 -25.41
CA VAL A 89 0.13 -7.06 -26.74
C VAL A 89 -1.15 -7.76 -27.16
#